data_AF-S7ME19-F1
#
_entry.id   AF-S7ME19-F1
#
_cell.length_a   1.000
_cell.length_b   1.000
_cell.length_c   1.000
_cell.angle_alpha   90.00
_cell.angle_beta   90.00
_cell.angle_gamma   90.00
#
_symmetry.space_group_name_H-M   'P 1'
#
loop_
_entity.id
_entity.type
_entity.pdbx_description
1 polymer ?
#
loop_
_entity_poly.entity_id
_entity_poly.type
_entity_poly.pdbx_seq_one_letter_code
_entity_poly.pdbx_strand_id
1 'polypeptide(L)'
;MSVGRLWWDDGAEEASDIIYFGTSKKRLSTLKFIGQYGNGLKSGSMRIGKDFILFTKKEETMTCVFFSQTFCEGEGLSEVVVPMPSWLTKNREPVTDDPQKFSTELSIIYKYSPYKTEAELMRQFDIIYGKCGTLLVIYNLKLLLSGEPELDVKTDKEDILMAEALEE
;
A
#
# COMPACT_ATOMS: atom_id res chain seq x y z
N MET A 1 -12.49 -4.77 12.14
CA MET A 1 -12.20 -5.29 10.78
C MET A 1 -11.34 -6.52 10.95
N SER A 2 -11.81 -7.69 10.52
CA SER A 2 -11.00 -8.90 10.43
C SER A 2 -10.37 -8.93 9.04
N VAL A 3 -9.07 -9.17 8.94
CA VAL A 3 -8.41 -9.42 7.65
C VAL A 3 -8.60 -10.91 7.36
N GLY A 4 -9.29 -11.22 6.27
CA GLY A 4 -9.57 -12.60 5.85
C GLY A 4 -8.28 -13.34 5.53
N ARG A 5 -8.18 -14.59 5.99
CA ARG A 5 -6.96 -15.41 5.99
C ARG A 5 -6.67 -16.13 4.66
N LEU A 6 -7.36 -15.76 3.59
CA LEU A 6 -7.56 -16.66 2.45
C LEU A 6 -6.43 -16.66 1.40
N TRP A 7 -5.42 -15.79 1.47
CA TRP A 7 -4.49 -15.62 0.34
C TRP A 7 -3.00 -15.35 0.70
N TRP A 8 -2.57 -15.43 1.96
CA TRP A 8 -1.36 -14.68 2.39
C TRP A 8 -0.09 -15.49 2.70
N ASP A 9 -0.02 -16.79 2.43
CA ASP A 9 1.09 -17.63 2.92
C ASP A 9 2.42 -17.47 2.13
N ASP A 10 2.41 -16.85 0.93
CA ASP A 10 3.57 -16.93 0.01
C ASP A 10 4.30 -15.58 -0.24
N GLY A 11 3.94 -14.52 0.50
CA GLY A 11 4.59 -13.21 0.38
C GLY A 11 5.88 -13.08 1.20
N ALA A 12 6.68 -12.04 0.94
CA ALA A 12 7.81 -11.69 1.81
C ALA A 12 7.30 -11.48 3.26
N GLU A 13 7.77 -12.30 4.21
CA GLU A 13 7.26 -12.42 5.58
C GLU A 13 7.09 -11.08 6.33
N GLU A 14 7.91 -10.07 6.00
CA GLU A 14 7.81 -8.74 6.61
C GLU A 14 6.78 -7.83 5.94
N ALA A 15 6.49 -8.02 4.66
CA ALA A 15 5.44 -7.28 3.96
C ALA A 15 4.05 -7.75 4.40
N SER A 16 3.90 -9.05 4.71
CA SER A 16 2.66 -9.58 5.28
C SER A 16 2.39 -9.04 6.70
N ASP A 17 3.43 -8.78 7.51
CA ASP A 17 3.28 -8.11 8.81
C ASP A 17 2.61 -6.73 8.71
N ILE A 18 2.74 -6.04 7.56
CA ILE A 18 2.10 -4.74 7.33
C ILE A 18 0.58 -4.86 7.34
N ILE A 19 0.01 -5.97 6.87
CA ILE A 19 -1.44 -6.14 6.74
C ILE A 19 -2.10 -6.66 8.02
N TYR A 20 -1.35 -7.24 8.96
CA TYR A 20 -1.87 -7.71 10.25
C TYR A 20 -2.06 -6.59 11.27
N PHE A 21 -3.30 -6.39 11.74
CA PHE A 21 -3.60 -5.37 12.75
C PHE A 21 -3.04 -5.79 14.11
N GLY A 22 -2.43 -4.85 14.83
CA GLY A 22 -1.92 -5.10 16.18
C GLY A 22 -0.57 -5.81 16.26
N THR A 23 0.02 -6.27 15.14
CA THR A 23 1.32 -6.93 15.12
C THR A 23 2.44 -5.91 14.90
N SER A 24 3.46 -5.93 15.75
CA SER A 24 4.69 -5.15 15.54
C SER A 24 5.88 -5.87 16.14
N LYS A 25 6.79 -6.35 15.28
CA LYS A 25 8.09 -6.91 15.69
C LYS A 25 8.95 -5.89 16.46
N LYS A 26 8.65 -4.58 16.34
CA LYS A 26 9.34 -3.49 17.05
C LYS A 26 9.00 -3.43 18.56
N ARG A 27 7.90 -4.08 19.00
CA ARG A 27 7.56 -4.19 20.43
C ARG A 27 8.57 -5.02 21.23
N LEU A 28 9.19 -5.99 20.56
CA LEU A 28 10.14 -6.93 21.18
C LEU A 28 11.58 -6.40 21.19
N SER A 29 11.80 -5.24 20.56
CA SER A 29 13.12 -4.63 20.47
C SER A 29 13.46 -3.84 21.74
N THR A 30 14.71 -3.95 22.19
CA THR A 30 15.29 -3.11 23.25
C THR A 30 15.53 -1.67 22.79
N LEU A 31 15.53 -1.42 21.48
CA LEU A 31 15.58 -0.08 20.88
C LEU A 31 14.21 0.61 20.97
N LYS A 32 14.20 1.90 21.29
CA LYS A 32 13.00 2.72 21.45
C LYS A 32 12.40 3.14 20.09
N PHE A 33 11.64 2.27 19.47
CA PHE A 33 10.89 2.60 18.24
C PHE A 33 9.56 3.30 18.56
N ILE A 34 9.14 4.26 17.72
CA ILE A 34 7.84 4.96 17.85
C ILE A 34 6.67 3.99 17.55
N GLY A 35 6.80 3.19 16.49
CA GLY A 35 5.74 2.33 15.97
C GLY A 35 5.51 1.07 16.80
N GLN A 36 4.76 1.20 17.89
CA GLN A 36 4.48 0.08 18.79
C GLN A 36 3.20 -0.67 18.41
N TYR A 37 2.18 -0.02 17.86
CA TYR A 37 0.83 -0.61 17.82
C TYR A 37 0.46 -1.43 16.59
N GLY A 38 1.26 -1.44 15.52
CA GLY A 38 0.92 -2.19 14.29
C GLY A 38 -0.28 -1.63 13.51
N ASN A 39 -0.73 -0.41 13.83
CA ASN A 39 -1.94 0.19 13.25
C ASN A 39 -1.67 1.52 12.52
N GLY A 40 -0.55 2.19 12.78
CA GLY A 40 -0.31 3.57 12.35
C GLY A 40 -0.39 3.77 10.83
N LEU A 41 0.18 2.84 10.04
CA LEU A 41 0.09 2.91 8.59
C LEU A 41 -1.36 2.84 8.12
N LYS A 42 -2.15 1.90 8.66
CA LYS A 42 -3.53 1.67 8.22
C LYS A 42 -4.44 2.81 8.65
N SER A 43 -4.38 3.22 9.91
CA SER A 43 -5.20 4.32 10.41
C SER A 43 -4.85 5.64 9.73
N GLY A 44 -3.55 5.92 9.51
CA GLY A 44 -3.10 7.15 8.86
C GLY A 44 -3.45 7.17 7.37
N SER A 45 -3.11 6.12 6.63
CA SER A 45 -3.41 6.05 5.19
C SER A 45 -4.90 6.10 4.91
N MET A 46 -5.72 5.35 5.67
CA MET A 46 -7.17 5.34 5.50
C MET A 46 -7.86 6.63 5.96
N ARG A 47 -7.19 7.46 6.77
CA ARG A 47 -7.66 8.82 7.08
C ARG A 47 -7.42 9.77 5.91
N ILE A 48 -6.29 9.63 5.22
CA ILE A 48 -5.88 10.54 4.14
C ILE A 48 -6.57 10.20 2.82
N GLY A 49 -6.66 8.91 2.48
CA GLY A 49 -7.24 8.45 1.22
C GLY A 49 -7.99 7.15 1.36
N LYS A 50 -8.75 6.81 0.32
CA LYS A 50 -9.55 5.59 0.28
C LYS A 50 -8.70 4.35 -0.04
N ASP A 51 -7.61 4.55 -0.79
CA ASP A 51 -6.78 3.47 -1.30
C ASP A 51 -5.29 3.82 -1.17
N PHE A 52 -4.45 2.82 -0.92
CA PHE A 52 -3.01 2.97 -1.05
C PHE A 52 -2.36 1.76 -1.72
N ILE A 53 -1.20 2.01 -2.30
CA ILE A 53 -0.32 0.99 -2.83
C ILE A 53 1.09 1.25 -2.30
N LEU A 54 1.71 0.21 -1.75
CA LEU A 54 3.03 0.27 -1.13
C LEU A 54 3.97 -0.60 -1.95
N PHE A 55 5.11 -0.01 -2.30
CA PHE A 55 6.22 -0.69 -2.95
C PHE A 55 7.34 -0.80 -1.95
N THR A 56 7.85 -1.99 -1.72
CA THR A 56 9.01 -2.18 -0.85
C THR A 56 10.06 -3.03 -1.55
N LYS A 57 11.32 -2.66 -1.34
CA LYS A 57 12.49 -3.40 -1.80
C LYS A 57 13.30 -3.81 -0.58
N LYS A 58 13.72 -5.07 -0.53
CA LYS A 58 14.63 -5.59 0.48
C LYS A 58 15.56 -6.60 -0.16
N GLU A 59 16.79 -6.14 -0.42
CA GLU A 59 17.87 -6.96 -0.98
C GLU A 59 17.47 -7.62 -2.31
N GLU A 60 17.17 -8.93 -2.27
CA GLU A 60 16.87 -9.76 -3.44
C GLU A 60 15.39 -9.78 -3.80
N THR A 61 14.51 -9.23 -2.96
CA THR A 61 13.07 -9.22 -3.20
C THR A 61 12.49 -7.81 -3.25
N MET A 62 11.45 -7.66 -4.05
CA MET A 62 10.61 -6.47 -4.09
C MET A 62 9.14 -6.89 -4.09
N THR A 63 8.34 -6.23 -3.26
CA THR A 63 6.95 -6.61 -3.01
C THR A 63 6.07 -5.38 -3.18
N CYS A 64 4.95 -5.58 -3.86
CA CYS A 64 3.87 -4.60 -3.92
C CYS A 64 2.79 -5.05 -2.93
N VAL A 65 2.27 -4.15 -2.11
CA VAL A 65 1.14 -4.39 -1.23
C VAL A 65 0.03 -3.43 -1.64
N PHE A 66 -1.11 -3.97 -2.05
CA PHE A 66 -2.21 -3.17 -2.56
C PHE A 66 -3.43 -3.19 -1.64
N PHE A 67 -3.70 -2.08 -0.96
CA PHE A 67 -4.83 -1.94 -0.05
C PHE A 67 -5.86 -1.00 -0.65
N SER A 68 -6.99 -1.56 -1.11
CA SER A 68 -8.04 -0.76 -1.76
C SER A 68 -9.43 -1.08 -1.22
N GLN A 69 -10.04 -0.07 -0.59
CA GLN A 69 -11.47 -0.11 -0.25
C GLN A 69 -12.30 -0.05 -1.53
N THR A 70 -11.86 0.70 -2.54
CA THR A 70 -12.54 0.79 -3.85
C THR A 70 -12.68 -0.59 -4.52
N PHE A 71 -11.63 -1.41 -4.47
CA PHE A 71 -11.68 -2.80 -4.92
C PHE A 71 -12.66 -3.63 -4.10
N CYS A 72 -12.52 -3.64 -2.77
CA CYS A 72 -13.36 -4.47 -1.91
C CYS A 72 -14.84 -4.11 -2.03
N GLU A 73 -15.18 -2.82 -2.03
CA GLU A 73 -16.56 -2.35 -2.20
C GLU A 73 -17.08 -2.63 -3.61
N GLY A 74 -16.25 -2.41 -4.64
CA GLY A 74 -16.63 -2.62 -6.04
C GLY A 74 -16.92 -4.09 -6.38
N GLU A 75 -16.25 -5.02 -5.70
CA GLU A 75 -16.47 -6.47 -5.84
C GLU A 75 -17.40 -7.03 -4.74
N GLY A 76 -17.96 -6.18 -3.87
CA GLY A 76 -18.90 -6.58 -2.83
C GLY A 76 -18.31 -7.50 -1.75
N LEU A 77 -17.00 -7.40 -1.49
CA LEU A 77 -16.28 -8.24 -0.54
C LEU A 77 -16.62 -7.84 0.90
N SER A 78 -17.00 -8.83 1.71
CA SER A 78 -17.23 -8.65 3.16
C SER A 78 -15.94 -8.69 3.98
N GLU A 79 -14.85 -9.18 3.38
CA GLU A 79 -13.52 -9.28 3.99
C GLU A 79 -12.51 -8.41 3.23
N VAL A 80 -11.48 -7.96 3.95
CA VAL A 80 -10.37 -7.21 3.35
C VAL A 80 -9.45 -8.18 2.61
N VAL A 81 -9.35 -8.01 1.29
CA VAL A 81 -8.42 -8.74 0.42
C VAL A 81 -7.35 -7.77 -0.09
N VAL A 82 -6.07 -8.12 0.06
CA VAL A 82 -4.91 -7.24 -0.16
C VAL A 82 -3.89 -7.86 -1.13
N PRO A 83 -4.03 -7.73 -2.46
CA PRO A 83 -3.07 -8.29 -3.42
C PRO A 83 -1.61 -7.96 -3.07
N MET A 84 -0.74 -8.98 -3.04
CA MET A 84 0.63 -8.83 -2.57
C MET A 84 1.68 -9.56 -3.45
N PRO A 85 1.77 -9.23 -4.75
CA PRO A 85 2.73 -9.87 -5.63
C PRO A 85 4.17 -9.47 -5.26
N SER A 86 5.08 -10.42 -5.41
CA SER A 86 6.51 -10.24 -5.14
C SER A 86 7.35 -10.67 -6.33
N TRP A 87 8.52 -10.07 -6.47
CA TRP A 87 9.48 -10.34 -7.54
C TRP A 87 10.91 -10.37 -7.01
N LEU A 88 11.80 -11.02 -7.76
CA LEU A 88 13.23 -10.93 -7.56
C LEU A 88 13.77 -9.60 -8.09
N THR A 89 14.60 -8.90 -7.30
CA THR A 89 15.15 -7.58 -7.70
C THR A 89 16.12 -7.67 -8.86
N LYS A 90 16.77 -8.83 -9.07
CA LYS A 90 17.81 -9.03 -10.09
C LYS A 90 17.26 -9.09 -11.52
N ASN A 91 16.11 -9.74 -11.72
CA ASN A 91 15.57 -10.10 -13.03
C ASN A 91 14.06 -9.89 -13.14
N ARG A 92 13.41 -9.41 -12.07
CA ARG A 92 11.96 -9.17 -12.02
C ARG A 92 11.14 -10.44 -12.31
N GLU A 93 11.69 -11.61 -11.97
CA GLU A 93 10.92 -12.85 -12.01
C GLU A 93 9.94 -12.89 -10.82
N PRO A 94 8.70 -13.35 -11.03
CA PRO A 94 7.73 -13.56 -9.94
C PRO A 94 8.29 -14.47 -8.85
N VAL A 95 8.10 -14.07 -7.59
CA VAL A 95 8.33 -14.92 -6.42
C VAL A 95 6.97 -15.44 -5.97
N THR A 96 6.58 -16.58 -6.53
CA THR A 96 5.29 -17.22 -6.26
C THR A 96 5.37 -18.71 -6.59
N ASP A 97 4.67 -19.52 -5.81
CA ASP A 97 4.41 -20.95 -6.05
C ASP A 97 3.04 -21.19 -6.73
N ASP A 98 2.18 -20.17 -6.77
CA ASP A 98 0.89 -20.16 -7.47
C ASP A 98 0.84 -19.05 -8.55
N PRO A 99 1.20 -19.36 -9.81
CA PRO A 99 1.15 -18.41 -10.91
C PRO A 99 -0.25 -17.86 -11.22
N GLN A 100 -1.33 -18.60 -10.91
CA GLN A 100 -2.70 -18.16 -11.17
C GLN A 100 -3.12 -17.10 -10.16
N LYS A 101 -2.79 -17.32 -8.89
CA LYS A 101 -2.94 -16.31 -7.82
C LYS A 101 -2.17 -15.05 -8.18
N PHE A 102 -0.89 -15.17 -8.54
CA PHE A 102 -0.06 -14.03 -8.90
C PHE A 102 -0.65 -13.23 -10.09
N SER A 103 -1.12 -13.91 -11.13
CA SER A 103 -1.80 -13.28 -12.27
C SER A 103 -3.09 -12.56 -11.84
N THR A 104 -3.83 -13.13 -10.90
CA THR A 104 -5.05 -12.53 -10.34
C THR A 104 -4.74 -11.29 -9.53
N GLU A 105 -3.72 -11.34 -8.67
CA GLU A 105 -3.26 -10.19 -7.89
C GLU A 105 -2.87 -9.01 -8.79
N LEU A 106 -2.10 -9.27 -9.85
CA LEU A 106 -1.74 -8.26 -10.83
C LEU A 106 -2.95 -7.71 -11.58
N SER A 107 -3.89 -8.57 -11.96
CA SER A 107 -5.11 -8.15 -12.65
C SER A 107 -5.94 -7.19 -11.78
N ILE A 108 -6.04 -7.45 -10.47
CA ILE A 108 -6.71 -6.56 -9.51
C ILE A 108 -5.96 -5.22 -9.42
N ILE A 109 -4.63 -5.26 -9.29
CA ILE A 109 -3.80 -4.04 -9.21
C ILE A 109 -3.96 -3.20 -10.48
N TYR A 110 -3.92 -3.81 -11.67
CA TYR A 110 -4.10 -3.09 -12.93
C TYR A 110 -5.50 -2.49 -13.07
N LYS A 111 -6.53 -3.18 -12.57
CA LYS A 111 -7.90 -2.67 -12.61
C LYS A 111 -8.08 -1.47 -11.68
N TYR A 112 -7.66 -1.58 -10.42
CA TYR A 112 -8.04 -0.63 -9.36
C TYR A 112 -6.96 0.35 -8.91
N SER A 113 -5.68 0.09 -9.17
CA SER A 113 -4.60 1.01 -8.81
C SER A 113 -4.37 2.08 -9.89
N PRO A 114 -3.59 3.14 -9.62
CA PRO A 114 -3.18 4.10 -10.65
C PRO A 114 -2.28 3.51 -11.74
N TYR A 115 -1.74 2.31 -11.53
CA TYR A 115 -0.80 1.64 -12.44
C TYR A 115 -1.53 0.51 -13.17
N LYS A 116 -1.61 0.62 -14.49
CA LYS A 116 -2.44 -0.22 -15.36
C LYS A 116 -1.64 -1.30 -16.08
N THR A 117 -0.32 -1.28 -15.97
CA THR A 117 0.59 -2.24 -16.61
C THR A 117 1.73 -2.62 -15.68
N GLU A 118 2.37 -3.77 -15.97
CA GLU A 118 3.57 -4.20 -15.25
C GLU A 118 4.69 -3.17 -15.36
N ALA A 119 4.88 -2.60 -16.55
CA ALA A 119 5.90 -1.58 -16.77
C ALA A 119 5.69 -0.34 -15.86
N GLU A 120 4.45 0.08 -15.62
CA GLU A 120 4.14 1.19 -14.73
C GLU A 120 4.39 0.86 -13.25
N LEU A 121 4.06 -0.37 -12.81
CA LEU A 121 4.41 -0.84 -11.47
C LEU A 121 5.93 -0.90 -11.28
N MET A 122 6.65 -1.45 -12.25
CA MET A 122 8.10 -1.59 -12.18
C MET A 122 8.82 -0.25 -12.08
N ARG A 123 8.31 0.79 -12.75
CA ARG A 123 8.83 2.16 -12.59
C ARG A 123 8.74 2.66 -11.15
N GLN A 124 7.75 2.22 -10.37
CA GLN A 124 7.66 2.62 -8.95
C GLN A 124 8.75 1.98 -8.11
N PHE A 125 9.14 0.73 -8.41
CA PHE A 125 10.29 0.10 -7.78
C PHE A 125 11.61 0.77 -8.18
N ASP A 126 11.71 1.29 -9.40
CA ASP A 126 12.91 1.99 -9.90
C ASP A 126 13.13 3.35 -9.19
N ILE A 127 12.08 3.96 -8.62
CA ILE A 127 12.19 5.17 -7.78
C ILE A 127 12.87 4.86 -6.43
N ILE A 128 12.79 3.61 -5.95
CA ILE A 128 13.42 3.20 -4.69
C ILE A 128 14.92 2.98 -4.92
N TYR A 129 15.71 4.02 -4.64
CA TYR A 129 17.16 3.97 -4.79
C TYR A 129 17.81 2.93 -3.86
N GLY A 130 18.77 2.18 -4.39
CA GLY A 130 19.55 1.22 -3.62
C GLY A 130 18.93 -0.17 -3.50
N LYS A 131 19.37 -0.92 -2.49
CA LYS A 131 18.95 -2.31 -2.24
C LYS A 131 17.74 -2.44 -1.32
N CYS A 132 17.46 -1.41 -0.51
CA CYS A 132 16.37 -1.43 0.46
C CYS A 132 15.65 -0.09 0.47
N GLY A 133 14.32 -0.11 0.62
CA GLY A 133 13.52 1.09 0.77
C GLY A 133 12.04 0.83 0.56
N THR A 134 11.21 1.83 0.85
CA THR A 134 9.75 1.72 0.75
C THR A 134 9.18 3.02 0.18
N LEU A 135 8.28 2.89 -0.78
CA LEU A 135 7.49 3.96 -1.36
C LEU A 135 6.01 3.68 -1.07
N LEU A 136 5.32 4.64 -0.46
CA LEU A 136 3.88 4.57 -0.19
C LEU A 136 3.17 5.61 -1.05
N VAL A 137 2.17 5.16 -1.81
CA VAL A 137 1.32 6.03 -2.63
C VAL A 137 -0.10 5.92 -2.14
N ILE A 138 -0.63 7.01 -1.59
CA ILE A 138 -2.03 7.13 -1.16
C ILE A 138 -2.77 7.92 -2.24
N TYR A 139 -3.93 7.43 -2.66
CA TYR A 139 -4.74 8.06 -3.70
C TYR A 139 -6.23 7.92 -3.38
N ASN A 140 -7.08 8.53 -4.22
CA ASN A 140 -8.48 8.75 -3.90
C ASN A 140 -8.60 9.47 -2.55
N LEU A 141 -7.94 10.62 -2.47
CA LEU A 141 -7.84 11.44 -1.26
C LEU A 141 -9.23 11.85 -0.77
N LYS A 142 -9.36 12.03 0.55
CA LYS A 142 -10.58 12.56 1.13
C LYS A 142 -10.83 13.98 0.63
N LEU A 143 -12.10 14.24 0.33
CA LEU A 143 -12.57 15.52 -0.19
C LEU A 143 -13.39 16.23 0.88
N LEU A 144 -13.30 17.56 0.88
CA LEU A 144 -14.18 18.45 1.62
C LEU A 144 -15.60 18.44 1.00
N LEU A 145 -16.55 19.08 1.68
CA LEU A 145 -17.91 19.25 1.15
C LEU A 145 -17.93 20.03 -0.17
N SER A 146 -16.94 20.88 -0.40
CA SER A 146 -16.72 21.59 -1.68
C SER A 146 -16.32 20.66 -2.83
N GLY A 147 -15.92 19.40 -2.54
CA GLY A 147 -15.37 18.46 -3.51
C GLY A 147 -13.86 18.59 -3.74
N GLU A 148 -13.19 19.55 -3.11
CA GLU A 148 -11.73 19.71 -3.18
C GLU A 148 -11.01 18.84 -2.14
N PRO A 149 -9.75 18.43 -2.39
CA PRO A 149 -8.96 17.67 -1.42
C PRO A 149 -8.72 18.44 -0.10
N GLU A 150 -8.66 17.73 1.03
CA GLU A 150 -8.29 18.33 2.33
C GLU A 150 -6.85 18.87 2.37
N LEU A 151 -6.00 18.42 1.45
CA LEU A 151 -4.59 18.80 1.35
C LEU A 151 -4.36 19.67 0.10
N ASP A 152 -3.86 20.88 0.29
CA ASP A 152 -3.51 21.81 -0.78
C ASP A 152 -2.01 21.71 -1.10
N VAL A 153 -1.73 21.30 -2.33
CA VAL A 153 -0.38 21.17 -2.90
C VAL A 153 -0.16 22.12 -4.09
N LYS A 154 -1.10 23.04 -4.33
CA LYS A 154 -1.11 23.95 -5.48
C LYS A 154 -0.70 25.37 -5.08
N THR A 155 -1.09 25.84 -3.90
CA THR A 155 -0.79 27.20 -3.43
C THR A 155 0.70 27.42 -3.22
N ASP A 156 1.36 26.49 -2.55
CA ASP A 156 2.81 26.45 -2.42
C ASP A 156 3.35 25.15 -3.03
N LYS A 157 4.36 25.25 -3.88
CA LYS A 157 4.96 24.08 -4.56
C LYS A 157 5.95 23.34 -3.66
N GLU A 158 6.38 23.95 -2.56
CA GLU A 158 7.33 23.39 -1.60
C GLU A 158 6.65 22.93 -0.30
N ASP A 159 5.32 23.07 -0.17
CA ASP A 159 4.56 22.72 1.03
C ASP A 159 3.30 21.87 0.73
N ILE A 160 2.78 21.23 1.78
CA ILE A 160 1.48 20.54 1.80
C ILE A 160 0.65 21.20 2.88
N LEU A 161 -0.21 22.13 2.45
CA LEU A 161 -1.05 22.93 3.34
C LEU A 161 -2.38 22.22 3.63
N MET A 162 -3.03 22.61 4.72
CA MET A 162 -4.42 22.25 4.95
C MET A 162 -5.29 23.16 4.08
N ALA A 163 -6.19 22.58 3.28
CA ALA A 163 -7.19 23.35 2.58
C ALA A 163 -8.15 23.98 3.61
N GLU A 164 -8.31 25.31 3.59
CA GLU A 164 -9.26 25.99 4.45
C GLU A 164 -10.68 25.53 4.09
N ALA A 165 -11.39 24.97 5.07
CA ALA A 165 -12.83 24.83 4.95
C ALA A 165 -13.41 26.25 5.05
N LEU A 166 -14.11 26.69 4.00
CA LEU A 166 -14.99 27.86 4.14
C LEU A 166 -16.02 27.47 5.21
N GLU A 167 -15.87 28.01 6.42
CA GLU A 167 -16.91 27.97 7.44
C GLU A 167 -18.09 28.81 6.93
N GLU A 168 -19.27 28.20 6.82
CA GLU A 168 -20.54 28.95 6.69
C GLU A 168 -20.96 29.54 8.04
#